data_AF-A0AAV1PIN5-F1
#
_entry.id   AF-A0AAV1PIN5-F1
#
_cell.length_a   1.000
_cell.length_b   1.000
_cell.length_c   1.000
_cell.angle_alpha   90.00
_cell.angle_beta   90.00
_cell.angle_gamma   90.00
#
_symmetry.space_group_name_H-M   'P 1'
#
loop_
_entity.id
_entity.type
_entity.pdbx_description
1 polymer ?
#
loop_
_entity_poly.entity_id
_entity_poly.type
_entity_poly.pdbx_seq_one_letter_code
_entity_poly.pdbx_strand_id
1 'polypeptide(L)'
;MSAAKKNQEQADGADSIDDFQYEELSVDDDWSLTEGEEDLEATVKAIQTRAEASTGSGSERSEAVDVFLRNFLSQMGMKETLDCFQTEWTEMKQKAQLDTERVGVVPDWYIQNQRLDSELRNAQREMEQYRLAASAAAETLVKAQRARDFHRMQHKRVVQEKNVLIEQIKKTRDQCSSYEPAIKRMNEKHQALLRQTMRVTLERDKVLGQASQHSTVPPPHEPSSKDKELKGDIQPI
;
A
#
# COMPACT_ATOMS: atom_id res chain seq x y z
N MET A 1 -29.79 26.04 49.25
CA MET A 1 -30.14 25.72 47.86
C MET A 1 -28.85 25.61 47.07
N SER A 2 -28.51 24.39 46.66
CA SER A 2 -27.21 24.03 46.08
C SER A 2 -27.29 24.12 44.56
N ALA A 3 -26.50 24.99 43.94
CA ALA A 3 -26.44 25.12 42.49
C ALA A 3 -25.21 24.36 41.96
N ALA A 4 -25.43 23.11 41.55
CA ALA A 4 -24.44 22.30 40.86
C ALA A 4 -24.28 22.81 39.41
N LYS A 5 -23.14 23.40 39.09
CA LYS A 5 -22.71 23.62 37.70
C LYS A 5 -22.02 22.35 37.20
N LYS A 6 -22.80 21.52 36.50
CA LYS A 6 -22.32 20.40 35.69
C LYS A 6 -21.88 20.97 34.34
N ASN A 7 -20.58 21.22 34.17
CA ASN A 7 -20.02 21.49 32.85
C ASN A 7 -20.00 20.17 32.07
N GLN A 8 -20.80 20.14 31.00
CA GLN A 8 -20.86 19.04 30.07
C GLN A 8 -19.94 19.40 28.90
N GLU A 9 -18.78 18.75 28.84
CA GLU A 9 -17.96 18.72 27.63
C GLU A 9 -18.76 17.99 26.54
N GLN A 10 -19.24 18.77 25.58
CA GLN A 10 -19.82 18.28 24.35
C GLN A 10 -18.66 17.98 23.40
N ALA A 11 -18.19 16.73 23.43
CA ALA A 11 -17.38 16.19 22.37
C ALA A 11 -18.28 16.00 21.15
N ASP A 12 -18.16 16.90 20.16
CA ASP A 12 -18.76 16.75 18.84
C ASP A 12 -18.06 15.59 18.10
N GLY A 13 -18.48 14.37 18.44
CA GLY A 13 -18.24 13.17 17.66
C GLY A 13 -19.20 13.14 16.48
N ALA A 14 -18.89 13.94 15.45
CA ALA A 14 -19.54 13.84 14.14
C ALA A 14 -18.53 13.32 13.12
N ASP A 15 -17.95 12.14 13.36
CA ASP A 15 -17.38 11.34 12.27
C ASP A 15 -18.53 10.51 11.71
N SER A 16 -19.22 11.10 10.73
CA SER A 16 -20.21 10.42 9.91
C SER A 16 -19.56 9.16 9.36
N ILE A 17 -19.97 8.01 9.93
CA ILE A 17 -19.64 6.67 9.47
C ILE A 17 -19.97 6.63 7.97
N ASP A 18 -18.90 6.66 7.20
CA ASP A 18 -18.87 6.61 5.75
C ASP A 18 -19.14 5.14 5.40
N ASP A 19 -20.41 4.79 5.17
CA ASP A 19 -20.91 3.45 4.81
C ASP A 19 -20.49 3.03 3.39
N PHE A 20 -19.25 3.36 2.99
CA PHE A 20 -18.70 2.97 1.71
C PHE A 20 -17.81 1.77 1.93
N GLN A 21 -18.28 0.62 1.42
CA GLN A 21 -17.48 -0.58 1.29
C GLN A 21 -16.21 -0.23 0.53
N TYR A 22 -15.10 -0.32 1.25
CA TYR A 22 -13.78 -0.41 0.65
C TYR A 22 -13.82 -1.65 -0.24
N GLU A 23 -13.67 -1.45 -1.55
CA GLU A 23 -13.44 -2.54 -2.47
C GLU A 23 -12.12 -3.18 -2.04
N GLU A 24 -12.24 -4.33 -1.38
CA GLU A 24 -11.13 -5.17 -0.96
C GLU A 24 -10.43 -5.60 -2.24
N LEU A 25 -9.40 -4.82 -2.62
CA LEU A 25 -8.49 -5.23 -3.66
C LEU A 25 -7.90 -6.55 -3.19
N SER A 26 -8.25 -7.64 -3.88
CA SER A 26 -7.66 -8.94 -3.65
C SER A 26 -6.15 -8.76 -3.60
N VAL A 27 -5.55 -9.03 -2.44
CA VAL A 27 -4.10 -8.98 -2.19
C VAL A 27 -3.41 -10.14 -2.91
N ASP A 28 -4.02 -10.66 -3.98
CA ASP A 28 -3.52 -11.79 -4.74
C ASP A 28 -2.52 -11.37 -5.83
N ASP A 29 -2.31 -10.06 -6.05
CA ASP A 29 -1.26 -9.56 -6.94
C ASP A 29 -0.20 -8.75 -6.17
N ASP A 30 0.86 -9.48 -5.81
CA ASP A 30 2.26 -9.04 -5.72
C ASP A 30 2.73 -8.26 -4.46
N TRP A 31 2.17 -8.59 -3.30
CA TRP A 31 3.01 -8.63 -2.08
C TRP A 31 3.33 -10.08 -1.79
N SER A 32 4.38 -10.58 -2.44
CA SER A 32 5.10 -11.74 -1.93
C SER A 32 5.65 -11.37 -0.55
N LEU A 33 4.82 -11.55 0.48
CA LEU A 33 5.25 -11.71 1.85
C LEU A 33 5.95 -13.07 1.86
N THR A 34 7.20 -13.08 1.41
CA THR A 34 8.05 -14.27 1.42
C THR A 34 8.15 -14.76 2.85
N GLU A 35 7.34 -15.78 3.14
CA GLU A 35 7.75 -16.99 3.83
C GLU A 35 8.63 -16.73 5.06
N GLY A 36 8.00 -16.10 6.04
CA GLY A 36 8.54 -15.89 7.38
C GLY A 36 7.46 -16.14 8.43
N GLU A 37 6.52 -17.04 8.16
CA GLU A 37 5.69 -17.65 9.20
C GLU A 37 6.59 -18.58 10.02
N GLU A 38 7.49 -17.99 10.82
CA GLU A 38 8.13 -18.70 11.93
C GLU A 38 7.06 -18.95 13.00
N ASP A 39 6.32 -20.02 12.72
CA ASP A 39 5.59 -20.90 13.61
C ASP A 39 5.29 -20.32 15.00
N LEU A 40 4.13 -19.64 15.10
CA LEU A 40 3.54 -19.22 16.37
C LEU A 40 3.49 -20.41 17.34
N GLU A 41 3.28 -21.62 16.83
CA GLU A 41 3.32 -22.88 17.59
C GLU A 41 4.72 -23.18 18.15
N ALA A 42 5.80 -22.96 17.39
CA ALA A 42 7.17 -23.06 17.89
C ALA A 42 7.46 -21.99 18.96
N THR A 43 6.93 -20.78 18.80
CA THR A 43 7.09 -19.71 19.80
C THR A 43 6.34 -20.05 21.09
N VAL A 44 5.10 -20.55 20.98
CA VAL A 44 4.29 -20.99 22.13
C VAL A 44 4.94 -22.19 22.82
N LYS A 45 5.44 -23.18 22.06
CA LYS A 45 6.19 -24.31 22.61
C LYS A 45 7.49 -23.84 23.28
N ALA A 46 8.23 -22.91 22.70
CA ALA A 46 9.45 -22.37 23.33
C ALA A 46 9.15 -21.65 24.66
N ILE A 47 8.05 -20.88 24.73
CA ILE A 47 7.58 -20.24 25.97
C ILE A 47 7.17 -21.31 26.99
N GLN A 48 6.46 -22.34 26.58
CA GLN A 48 5.99 -23.41 27.46
C GLN A 48 7.14 -24.26 27.99
N THR A 49 8.11 -24.62 27.14
CA THR A 49 9.32 -25.35 27.55
C THR A 49 10.18 -24.52 28.50
N ARG A 50 10.23 -23.18 28.32
CA ARG A 50 10.92 -22.27 29.25
C ARG A 50 10.20 -22.12 30.58
N ALA A 51 8.86 -22.13 30.58
CA ALA A 51 8.04 -22.13 31.79
C ALA A 51 8.22 -23.43 32.59
N GLU A 52 8.26 -24.58 31.91
CA GLU A 52 8.50 -25.89 32.52
C GLU A 52 9.94 -26.03 33.04
N ALA A 53 10.94 -25.50 32.33
CA ALA A 53 12.32 -25.44 32.81
C ALA A 53 12.50 -24.53 34.04
N SER A 54 11.62 -23.54 34.24
CA SER A 54 11.61 -22.65 35.41
C SER A 54 10.95 -23.28 36.65
N THR A 55 10.24 -24.40 36.52
CA THR A 55 9.58 -25.08 37.64
C THR A 55 10.46 -26.13 38.34
N GLY A 56 11.66 -26.38 37.84
CA GLY A 56 12.62 -27.31 38.44
C GLY A 56 13.70 -26.60 39.26
N SER A 57 13.56 -26.65 40.59
CA SER A 57 14.61 -26.47 41.63
C SER A 57 14.28 -25.38 42.67
N GLY A 58 13.14 -25.52 43.33
CA GLY A 58 12.95 -25.00 44.69
C GLY A 58 13.51 -25.97 45.73
N SER A 59 14.77 -26.37 45.62
CA SER A 59 15.47 -26.99 46.75
C SER A 59 16.20 -25.84 47.44
N GLU A 60 15.86 -25.56 48.69
CA GLU A 60 16.59 -24.63 49.55
C GLU A 60 18.05 -25.07 49.57
N ARG A 61 18.84 -24.45 48.69
CA ARG A 61 20.23 -24.77 48.49
C ARG A 61 20.99 -24.07 49.60
N SER A 62 21.04 -24.72 50.76
CA SER A 62 21.97 -24.36 51.83
C SER A 62 23.39 -24.39 51.26
N GLU A 63 23.85 -23.24 50.72
CA GLU A 63 25.21 -23.10 50.22
C GLU A 63 26.16 -23.13 51.42
N ALA A 64 27.18 -23.99 51.33
CA ALA A 64 28.30 -23.94 52.25
C ALA A 64 28.94 -22.55 52.16
N VAL A 65 29.37 -22.00 53.31
CA VAL A 65 29.93 -20.64 53.40
C VAL A 65 31.10 -20.39 52.42
N ASP A 66 31.86 -21.43 52.05
CA ASP A 66 32.97 -21.31 51.10
C ASP A 66 32.53 -21.15 49.64
N VAL A 67 31.35 -21.63 49.27
CA VAL A 67 30.74 -21.39 47.95
C VAL A 67 30.19 -19.97 47.89
N PHE A 68 29.49 -19.54 48.93
CA PHE A 68 28.98 -18.18 49.06
C PHE A 68 30.09 -17.13 49.03
N LEU A 69 31.19 -17.33 49.78
CA LEU A 69 32.28 -16.35 49.80
C LEU A 69 32.92 -16.21 48.42
N ARG A 70 33.07 -17.31 47.67
CA ARG A 70 33.56 -17.25 46.28
C ARG A 70 32.59 -16.49 45.38
N ASN A 71 31.30 -16.80 45.46
CA ASN A 71 30.27 -16.12 44.68
C ASN A 71 30.20 -14.63 45.03
N PHE A 72 30.25 -14.28 46.31
CA PHE A 72 30.23 -12.91 46.82
C PHE A 72 31.46 -12.12 46.36
N LEU A 73 32.67 -12.64 46.57
CA LEU A 73 33.90 -11.97 46.17
C LEU A 73 33.97 -11.80 44.64
N SER A 74 33.48 -12.78 43.88
CA SER A 74 33.36 -12.70 42.43
C SER A 74 32.34 -11.63 41.99
N GLN A 75 31.15 -11.63 42.59
CA GLN A 75 30.07 -10.68 42.29
C GLN A 75 30.43 -9.24 42.62
N MET A 76 31.19 -9.03 43.70
CA MET A 76 31.70 -7.72 44.12
C MET A 76 32.97 -7.30 43.36
N GLY A 77 33.49 -8.14 42.45
CA GLY A 77 34.66 -7.84 41.62
C GLY A 77 36.01 -7.88 42.35
N MET A 78 36.07 -8.46 43.55
CA MET A 78 37.27 -8.53 44.40
C MET A 78 38.15 -9.74 44.02
N LYS A 79 38.73 -9.70 42.83
CA LYS A 79 39.46 -10.84 42.22
C LYS A 79 40.73 -11.23 42.97
N GLU A 80 41.52 -10.27 43.44
CA GLU A 80 42.75 -10.54 44.20
C GLU A 80 42.44 -11.22 45.55
N THR A 81 41.41 -10.73 46.25
CA THR A 81 40.93 -11.31 47.50
C THR A 81 40.37 -12.72 47.28
N LEU A 82 39.69 -12.94 46.15
CA LEU A 82 39.19 -14.26 45.77
C LEU A 82 40.34 -15.26 45.52
N ASP A 83 41.40 -14.85 44.84
CA ASP A 83 42.56 -15.71 44.56
C ASP A 83 43.34 -16.06 45.84
N CYS A 84 43.57 -15.08 46.73
CA CYS A 84 44.15 -15.32 48.05
C CYS A 84 43.29 -16.30 48.86
N PHE A 85 41.98 -16.05 48.93
CA PHE A 85 41.04 -16.92 49.64
C PHE A 85 41.04 -18.35 49.09
N GLN A 86 41.02 -18.53 47.77
CA GLN A 86 41.04 -19.87 47.16
C GLN A 86 42.34 -20.62 47.45
N THR A 87 43.47 -19.92 47.46
CA THR A 87 44.78 -20.50 47.74
C THR A 87 44.87 -20.95 49.20
N GLU A 88 44.55 -20.06 50.14
CA GLU A 88 44.57 -20.36 51.58
C GLU A 88 43.56 -21.44 51.97
N TRP A 89 42.35 -21.41 51.38
CA TRP A 89 41.33 -22.42 51.61
C TRP A 89 41.75 -23.81 51.14
N THR A 90 42.41 -23.89 49.98
CA THR A 90 42.93 -25.16 49.44
C THR A 90 44.07 -25.70 50.29
N GLU A 91 44.98 -24.82 50.72
CA GLU A 91 46.09 -25.17 51.62
C GLU A 91 45.58 -25.68 52.97
N MET A 92 44.58 -25.02 53.54
CA MET A 92 43.98 -25.44 54.81
C MET A 92 43.22 -26.77 54.72
N LYS A 93 42.56 -27.05 53.58
CA LYS A 93 41.96 -28.38 53.33
C LYS A 93 43.01 -29.48 53.26
N GLN A 94 44.13 -29.25 52.57
CA GLN A 94 45.21 -30.23 52.43
C GLN A 94 45.90 -30.55 53.76
N LYS A 95 46.03 -29.55 54.64
CA LYS A 95 46.60 -29.73 56.00
C LYS A 95 45.63 -30.35 57.01
N ALA A 96 44.39 -30.65 56.61
CA ALA A 96 43.31 -31.14 57.49
C ALA A 96 43.04 -30.23 58.72
N GLN A 97 43.36 -28.94 58.62
CA GLN A 97 43.18 -27.96 59.70
C GLN A 97 41.79 -27.32 59.70
N LEU A 98 41.00 -27.55 58.63
CA LEU A 98 39.62 -27.11 58.53
C LEU A 98 38.67 -28.25 58.85
N ASP A 99 37.97 -28.11 59.98
CA ASP A 99 36.77 -28.88 60.23
C ASP A 99 35.66 -28.36 59.31
N THR A 100 35.50 -29.05 58.17
CA THR A 100 34.58 -28.65 57.11
C THR A 100 33.11 -28.80 57.55
N GLU A 101 32.84 -29.59 58.60
CA GLU A 101 31.50 -29.70 59.20
C GLU A 101 31.16 -28.53 60.14
N ARG A 102 32.18 -27.82 60.66
CA ARG A 102 32.01 -26.62 61.49
C ARG A 102 31.85 -25.33 60.69
N VAL A 103 32.20 -25.35 59.41
CA VAL A 103 31.94 -24.25 58.47
C VAL A 103 30.43 -24.22 58.25
N GLY A 104 29.76 -23.29 58.93
CA GLY A 104 28.31 -23.21 58.95
C GLY A 104 27.68 -23.02 57.56
N VAL A 105 26.35 -23.12 57.54
CA VAL A 105 25.53 -22.82 56.37
C VAL A 105 25.28 -21.31 56.30
N VAL A 106 25.25 -20.77 55.08
CA VAL A 106 24.89 -19.36 54.86
C VAL A 106 23.44 -19.14 55.29
N PRO A 107 23.14 -18.08 56.07
CA PRO A 107 21.77 -17.83 56.49
C PRO A 107 20.80 -17.67 55.30
N ASP A 108 19.67 -18.38 55.37
CA ASP A 108 18.66 -18.44 54.30
C ASP A 108 18.15 -17.07 53.85
N TRP A 109 18.13 -16.08 54.75
CA TRP A 109 17.71 -14.71 54.43
C TRP A 109 18.58 -14.04 53.37
N TYR A 110 19.88 -14.35 53.30
CA TYR A 110 20.77 -13.76 52.29
C TYR A 110 20.48 -14.36 50.91
N ILE A 111 20.34 -15.69 50.85
CA ILE A 111 20.01 -16.42 49.62
C ILE A 111 18.67 -15.91 49.07
N GLN A 112 17.69 -15.73 49.96
CA GLN A 112 16.41 -15.16 49.60
C GLN A 112 16.52 -13.73 49.07
N ASN A 113 17.35 -12.88 49.69
CA ASN A 113 17.55 -11.51 49.23
C ASN A 113 18.23 -11.45 47.85
N GLN A 114 19.24 -12.31 47.60
CA GLN A 114 19.91 -12.39 46.30
C GLN A 114 18.97 -12.89 45.20
N ARG A 115 18.10 -13.85 45.53
CA ARG A 115 17.04 -14.31 44.64
C ARG A 115 16.08 -13.17 44.30
N LEU A 116 15.59 -12.44 45.31
CA LEU A 116 14.68 -11.30 45.12
C LEU A 116 15.32 -10.18 44.30
N ASP A 117 16.60 -9.86 44.50
CA ASP A 117 17.32 -8.88 43.67
C ASP A 117 17.40 -9.34 42.21
N SER A 118 17.63 -10.63 41.98
CA SER A 118 17.67 -11.21 40.63
C SER A 118 16.29 -11.15 39.95
N GLU A 119 15.21 -11.48 40.67
CA GLU A 119 13.84 -11.35 40.20
C GLU A 119 13.48 -9.89 39.89
N LEU A 120 13.84 -8.95 40.76
CA LEU A 120 13.64 -7.51 40.56
C LEU A 120 14.34 -7.02 39.28
N ARG A 121 15.62 -7.39 39.09
CA ARG A 121 16.40 -6.99 37.91
C ARG A 121 15.83 -7.59 36.62
N ASN A 122 15.34 -8.83 36.67
CA ASN A 122 14.69 -9.45 35.54
C ASN A 122 13.37 -8.75 35.20
N ALA A 123 12.52 -8.48 36.19
CA ALA A 123 11.27 -7.75 36.00
C ALA A 123 11.50 -6.34 35.44
N GLN A 124 12.52 -5.62 35.93
CA GLN A 124 12.90 -4.32 35.40
C GLN A 124 13.35 -4.39 33.94
N ARG A 125 14.13 -5.42 33.57
CA ARG A 125 14.57 -5.63 32.18
C ARG A 125 13.38 -5.91 31.27
N GLU A 126 12.47 -6.78 31.70
CA GLU A 126 11.25 -7.10 30.94
C GLU A 126 10.35 -5.88 30.78
N MET A 127 10.15 -5.10 31.84
CA MET A 127 9.39 -3.85 31.77
C MET A 127 9.97 -2.88 30.73
N GLU A 128 11.30 -2.73 30.69
CA GLU A 128 11.95 -1.86 29.71
C GLU A 128 11.81 -2.41 28.28
N GLN A 129 11.92 -3.73 28.09
CA GLN A 129 11.68 -4.37 26.80
C GLN A 129 10.25 -4.15 26.31
N TYR A 130 9.25 -4.34 27.17
CA TYR A 130 7.85 -4.06 26.85
C TYR A 130 7.61 -2.60 26.54
N ARG A 131 8.24 -1.68 27.29
CA ARG A 131 8.16 -0.24 27.03
C ARG A 131 8.68 0.10 25.63
N LEU A 132 9.84 -0.44 25.25
CA LEU A 132 10.42 -0.25 23.92
C LEU A 132 9.52 -0.84 22.83
N ALA A 133 9.06 -2.09 23.00
CA ALA A 133 8.15 -2.72 22.04
C ALA A 133 6.84 -1.94 21.88
N ALA A 134 6.25 -1.46 22.97
CA ALA A 134 5.04 -0.64 22.95
C ALA A 134 5.27 0.69 22.22
N SER A 135 6.41 1.36 22.45
CA SER A 135 6.75 2.59 21.71
C SER A 135 6.92 2.35 20.22
N ALA A 136 7.59 1.26 19.82
CA ALA A 136 7.74 0.89 18.42
C ALA A 136 6.38 0.58 17.77
N ALA A 137 5.52 -0.16 18.46
CA ALA A 137 4.16 -0.46 18.00
C ALA A 137 3.29 0.80 17.88
N ALA A 138 3.43 1.76 18.81
CA ALA A 138 2.74 3.03 18.73
C ALA A 138 3.19 3.85 17.50
N GLU A 139 4.49 3.86 17.21
CA GLU A 139 5.02 4.53 16.02
C GLU A 139 4.54 3.90 14.71
N THR A 140 4.51 2.56 14.62
CA THR A 140 4.01 1.86 13.44
C THR A 140 2.51 2.10 13.26
N LEU A 141 1.73 2.12 14.34
CA LEU A 141 0.31 2.45 14.31
C LEU A 141 0.06 3.85 13.75
N VAL A 142 0.81 4.86 14.20
CA VAL A 142 0.66 6.24 13.68
C VAL A 142 1.00 6.29 12.18
N LYS A 143 2.02 5.57 11.72
CA LYS A 143 2.36 5.48 10.28
C LYS A 143 1.23 4.83 9.48
N ALA A 144 0.67 3.73 9.98
CA ALA A 144 -0.44 3.04 9.33
C ALA A 144 -1.70 3.91 9.26
N GLN A 145 -2.03 4.63 10.33
CA GLN A 145 -3.15 5.58 10.37
C GLN A 145 -2.98 6.69 9.32
N ARG A 146 -1.78 7.29 9.24
CA ARG A 146 -1.49 8.32 8.22
C ARG A 146 -1.63 7.79 6.81
N ALA A 147 -1.16 6.57 6.53
CA ALA A 147 -1.30 5.94 5.23
C ALA A 147 -2.79 5.72 4.89
N ARG A 148 -3.56 5.14 5.82
CA ARG A 148 -5.01 4.95 5.68
C ARG A 148 -5.73 6.27 5.38
N ASP A 149 -5.42 7.33 6.13
CA ASP A 149 -6.07 8.64 5.97
C ASP A 149 -5.69 9.28 4.64
N PHE A 150 -4.43 9.13 4.20
CA PHE A 150 -4.00 9.55 2.87
C PHE A 150 -4.78 8.81 1.77
N HIS A 151 -4.88 7.48 1.84
CA HIS A 151 -5.66 6.69 0.86
C HIS A 151 -7.13 7.11 0.84
N ARG A 152 -7.76 7.30 2.01
CA ARG A 152 -9.15 7.77 2.12
C ARG A 152 -9.32 9.14 1.46
N MET A 153 -8.41 10.07 1.70
CA MET A 153 -8.44 11.41 1.09
C MET A 153 -8.24 11.34 -0.43
N GLN A 154 -7.26 10.57 -0.91
CA GLN A 154 -7.01 10.42 -2.35
C GLN A 154 -8.20 9.78 -3.07
N HIS A 155 -8.79 8.74 -2.49
CA HIS A 155 -9.99 8.13 -3.06
C HIS A 155 -11.12 9.15 -3.19
N LYS A 156 -11.41 9.92 -2.14
CA LYS A 156 -12.43 11.00 -2.18
C LYS A 156 -12.15 12.00 -3.30
N ARG A 157 -10.88 12.41 -3.46
CA ARG A 157 -10.46 13.31 -4.53
C ARG A 157 -10.69 12.70 -5.91
N VAL A 158 -10.25 11.46 -6.13
CA VAL A 158 -10.42 10.75 -7.43
C VAL A 158 -11.90 10.60 -7.78
N VAL A 159 -12.76 10.29 -6.79
CA VAL A 159 -14.22 10.19 -7.02
C VAL A 159 -14.80 11.54 -7.46
N GLN A 160 -14.37 12.65 -6.84
CA GLN A 160 -14.80 13.99 -7.25
C GLN A 160 -14.35 14.30 -8.69
N GLU A 161 -13.08 14.06 -9.01
CA GLU A 161 -12.54 14.27 -10.36
C GLU A 161 -13.26 13.41 -11.41
N LYS A 162 -13.51 12.13 -11.09
CA LYS A 162 -14.31 11.21 -11.92
C LYS A 162 -15.69 11.78 -12.20
N ASN A 163 -16.39 12.28 -11.18
CA ASN A 163 -17.74 12.82 -11.34
C ASN A 163 -17.76 14.07 -12.22
N VAL A 164 -16.76 14.95 -12.10
CA VAL A 164 -16.60 16.12 -12.97
C VAL A 164 -16.38 15.69 -14.42
N LEU A 165 -15.51 14.70 -14.67
CA LEU A 165 -15.26 14.18 -16.01
C LEU A 165 -16.51 13.53 -16.63
N ILE A 166 -17.26 12.76 -15.84
CA ILE A 166 -18.54 12.18 -16.28
C ILE A 166 -19.49 13.28 -16.75
N GLU A 167 -19.59 14.38 -16.02
CA GLU A 167 -20.47 15.49 -16.39
C GLU A 167 -20.00 16.18 -17.69
N GLN A 168 -18.69 16.36 -17.88
CA GLN A 168 -18.14 16.90 -19.12
C GLN A 168 -18.39 15.99 -20.32
N ILE A 169 -18.25 14.67 -20.15
CA ILE A 169 -18.56 13.67 -21.17
C ILE A 169 -20.04 13.77 -21.58
N LYS A 170 -20.96 13.84 -20.61
CA LYS A 170 -22.40 14.00 -20.89
C LYS A 170 -22.68 15.26 -21.69
N LYS A 171 -22.18 16.42 -21.22
CA LYS A 171 -22.34 17.70 -21.93
C LYS A 171 -21.83 17.64 -23.37
N THR A 172 -20.67 17.02 -23.58
CA THR A 172 -20.07 16.88 -24.92
C THR A 172 -20.92 15.96 -25.80
N ARG A 173 -21.41 14.86 -25.25
CA ARG A 173 -22.32 13.94 -25.94
C ARG A 173 -23.60 14.65 -26.38
N ASP A 174 -24.22 15.43 -25.47
CA ASP A 174 -25.43 16.19 -25.76
C ASP A 174 -25.19 17.21 -26.87
N GLN A 175 -24.04 17.89 -26.87
CA GLN A 175 -23.63 18.78 -27.96
C GLN A 175 -23.49 18.03 -29.28
N CYS A 176 -22.81 16.88 -29.31
CA CYS A 176 -22.71 16.05 -30.52
C CYS A 176 -24.09 15.60 -31.03
N SER A 177 -24.97 15.13 -30.13
CA SER A 177 -26.34 14.76 -30.48
C SER A 177 -27.16 15.94 -31.02
N SER A 178 -26.87 17.18 -30.60
CA SER A 178 -27.52 18.38 -31.14
C SER A 178 -27.08 18.70 -32.58
N TYR A 179 -25.83 18.39 -32.96
CA TYR A 179 -25.32 18.61 -34.31
C TYR A 179 -25.72 17.52 -35.30
N GLU A 180 -25.95 16.29 -34.83
CA GLU A 180 -26.44 15.14 -35.60
C GLU A 180 -27.57 15.50 -36.61
N PRO A 181 -28.69 16.14 -36.21
CA PRO A 181 -29.76 16.50 -37.16
C PRO A 181 -29.33 17.54 -38.20
N ALA A 182 -28.42 18.46 -37.86
CA ALA A 182 -27.93 19.47 -38.80
C ALA A 182 -27.10 18.81 -39.92
N ILE A 183 -26.22 17.88 -39.55
CA ILE A 183 -25.43 17.08 -40.51
C ILE A 183 -26.35 16.24 -41.38
N LYS A 184 -27.35 15.56 -40.79
CA LYS A 184 -28.33 14.75 -41.53
C LYS A 184 -29.07 15.57 -42.59
N ARG A 185 -29.58 16.75 -42.22
CA ARG A 185 -30.25 17.66 -43.18
C ARG A 185 -29.33 18.10 -44.31
N MET A 186 -28.06 18.39 -44.01
CA MET A 186 -27.09 18.79 -45.04
C MET A 186 -26.82 17.64 -46.02
N ASN A 187 -26.69 16.41 -45.52
CA ASN A 187 -26.51 15.22 -46.36
C ASN A 187 -27.75 14.95 -47.25
N GLU A 188 -28.95 15.07 -46.70
CA GLU A 188 -30.20 14.93 -47.46
C GLU A 188 -30.29 15.96 -48.60
N LYS A 189 -29.93 17.23 -48.33
CA LYS A 189 -29.86 18.28 -49.36
C LYS A 189 -28.82 17.96 -50.44
N HIS A 190 -27.63 17.49 -50.05
CA HIS A 190 -26.59 17.11 -50.98
C HIS A 190 -27.05 15.96 -51.90
N GLN A 191 -27.68 14.93 -51.34
CA GLN A 191 -28.25 13.83 -52.14
C GLN A 191 -29.37 14.31 -53.07
N ALA A 192 -30.24 15.21 -52.61
CA ALA A 192 -31.29 15.79 -53.44
C ALA A 192 -30.70 16.58 -54.62
N LEU A 193 -29.67 17.38 -54.37
CA LEU A 193 -28.96 18.13 -55.40
C LEU A 193 -28.30 17.19 -56.42
N LEU A 194 -27.62 16.13 -55.98
CA LEU A 194 -27.04 15.12 -56.87
C LEU A 194 -28.11 14.48 -57.77
N ARG A 195 -29.27 14.10 -57.22
CA ARG A 195 -30.38 13.55 -58.02
C ARG A 195 -30.92 14.56 -59.01
N GLN A 196 -31.05 15.84 -58.63
CA GLN A 196 -31.51 16.90 -59.51
C GLN A 196 -30.51 17.16 -60.64
N THR A 197 -29.22 17.27 -60.33
CA THR A 197 -28.15 17.43 -61.32
C THR A 197 -28.19 16.29 -62.33
N MET A 198 -28.35 15.04 -61.87
CA MET A 198 -28.46 13.88 -62.76
C MET A 198 -29.69 13.94 -63.68
N ARG A 199 -30.84 14.44 -63.19
CA ARG A 199 -32.02 14.68 -64.06
C ARG A 199 -31.73 15.76 -65.10
N VAL A 200 -31.09 16.85 -64.70
CA VAL A 200 -30.76 17.97 -65.61
C VAL A 200 -29.76 17.55 -66.67
N THR A 201 -28.76 16.73 -66.33
CA THR A 201 -27.82 16.20 -67.33
C THR A 201 -28.53 15.28 -68.33
N LEU A 202 -29.41 14.38 -67.87
CA LEU A 202 -30.18 13.50 -68.76
C LEU A 202 -31.13 14.28 -69.68
N GLU A 203 -31.83 15.29 -69.18
CA GLU A 203 -32.68 16.15 -70.02
C GLU A 203 -31.84 16.96 -71.03
N ARG A 204 -30.67 17.48 -70.63
CA ARG A 204 -29.72 18.11 -71.56
C ARG A 204 -29.29 17.13 -72.66
N ASP A 205 -28.89 15.91 -72.29
CA ASP A 205 -28.43 14.89 -73.24
C ASP A 205 -29.55 14.46 -74.19
N LYS A 206 -30.79 14.37 -73.69
CA LYS A 206 -31.97 14.10 -74.52
C LYS A 206 -32.23 15.20 -75.54
N VAL A 207 -32.17 16.48 -75.12
CA VAL A 207 -32.33 17.63 -76.02
C VAL A 207 -31.19 17.69 -77.04
N LEU A 208 -29.95 17.45 -76.63
CA LEU A 208 -28.80 17.37 -77.54
C LEU A 208 -28.92 16.20 -78.52
N GLY A 209 -29.40 15.04 -78.06
CA GLY A 209 -29.68 13.88 -78.91
C GLY A 209 -30.78 14.17 -79.94
N GLN A 210 -31.85 14.86 -79.55
CA GLN A 210 -32.90 15.30 -80.47
C GLN A 210 -32.38 16.35 -81.47
N ALA A 211 -31.58 17.32 -81.03
CA ALA A 211 -30.94 18.29 -81.91
C ALA A 211 -29.98 17.63 -82.92
N SER A 212 -29.28 16.56 -82.52
CA SER A 212 -28.40 15.77 -83.40
C SER A 212 -29.20 14.90 -84.40
N GLN A 213 -30.33 14.32 -83.99
CA GLN A 213 -31.25 13.58 -84.89
C GLN A 213 -31.94 14.50 -85.92
N HIS A 214 -32.29 15.73 -85.53
CA HIS A 214 -32.79 16.74 -86.47
C HIS A 214 -31.71 17.29 -87.43
N SER A 215 -30.43 16.99 -87.18
CA SER A 215 -29.30 17.37 -88.05
C SER A 215 -28.85 16.24 -89.01
N THR A 216 -29.53 15.08 -89.05
CA THR A 216 -29.19 13.99 -89.97
C THR A 216 -30.14 13.98 -91.18
N VAL A 217 -29.72 14.66 -92.25
CA VAL A 217 -30.22 14.48 -93.63
C VAL A 217 -29.07 13.86 -94.45
N PRO A 218 -29.25 12.73 -95.19
CA PRO A 218 -28.24 12.22 -96.11
C PRO A 218 -28.33 12.84 -97.53
N PRO A 219 -27.23 12.81 -98.32
CA PRO A 219 -26.88 13.74 -99.41
C PRO A 219 -27.20 13.14 -100.82
N PRO A 220 -27.03 13.80 -102.01
CA PRO A 220 -25.72 14.15 -102.61
C PRO A 220 -25.65 15.34 -103.62
N HIS A 221 -24.48 16.00 -103.73
CA HIS A 221 -23.63 16.03 -104.95
C HIS A 221 -22.58 17.17 -104.92
N GLU A 222 -21.32 16.75 -104.94
CA GLU A 222 -20.10 17.45 -105.38
C GLU A 222 -20.24 17.99 -106.83
N PRO A 223 -19.45 19.01 -107.29
CA PRO A 223 -17.99 18.92 -107.29
C PRO A 223 -17.15 20.19 -107.05
N SER A 224 -15.93 19.94 -106.54
CA SER A 224 -14.62 20.40 -107.03
C SER A 224 -14.39 21.89 -107.34
N SER A 225 -13.58 22.57 -106.51
CA SER A 225 -12.18 22.89 -106.86
C SER A 225 -11.52 23.89 -105.88
N LYS A 226 -10.46 23.38 -105.23
CA LYS A 226 -9.09 23.95 -105.14
C LYS A 226 -8.78 25.24 -104.35
N ASP A 227 -7.80 25.05 -103.45
CA ASP A 227 -6.64 25.92 -103.14
C ASP A 227 -6.92 27.20 -102.33
N LYS A 228 -6.26 27.57 -101.22
CA LYS A 228 -4.96 27.28 -100.58
C LYS A 228 -5.10 27.62 -99.07
N GLU A 229 -4.65 26.78 -98.13
CA GLU A 229 -3.32 26.85 -97.48
C GLU A 229 -2.92 28.26 -96.97
N LEU A 230 -2.91 28.47 -95.64
CA LEU A 230 -1.69 28.68 -94.84
C LEU A 230 -2.02 28.99 -93.36
N LYS A 231 -1.40 28.18 -92.47
CA LYS A 231 -0.83 28.45 -91.12
C LYS A 231 -1.53 29.51 -90.23
N GLY A 232 -2.02 29.20 -89.03
CA GLY A 232 -1.45 28.33 -88.01
C GLY A 232 -0.47 29.15 -87.15
N ASP A 233 -0.92 29.61 -85.99
CA ASP A 233 -0.09 29.89 -84.81
C ASP A 233 -0.99 29.98 -83.56
N ILE A 234 -0.96 28.93 -82.75
CA ILE A 234 -1.33 28.98 -81.33
C ILE A 234 -0.08 28.62 -80.53
N GLN A 235 0.28 29.50 -79.61
CA GLN A 235 1.13 29.20 -78.47
C GLN A 235 0.52 29.78 -77.18
N PRO A 236 0.94 29.27 -76.01
CA PRO A 236 0.05 28.80 -74.94
C PRO A 236 0.04 29.73 -73.73
N ILE A 237 -0.93 29.54 -72.82
CA ILE A 237 -0.74 29.53 -71.36
C ILE A 237 -1.74 28.54 -70.75
#